data_AF-A0A3N5KF27-F1
#
_entry.id   AF-A0A3N5KF27-F1
#
_cell.length_a   1.000
_cell.length_b   1.000
_cell.length_c   1.000
_cell.angle_alpha   90.00
_cell.angle_beta   90.00
_cell.angle_gamma   90.00
#
_symmetry.space_group_name_H-M   'P 1'
#
loop_
_entity.id
_entity.type
_entity.pdbx_description
1 polymer ?
#
loop_
_entity_poly.entity_id
_entity_poly.type
_entity_poly.pdbx_seq_one_letter_code
_entity_poly.pdbx_strand_id
1 'polypeptide(L)'
;MDAWIFQGGYPLVRASLAEGGDALRLSQRRFVYSDLPDTTQWPVPIHVRQSVSGAANESRLLLDDEHVDVALLDPDAAVLANAGGHGFLRVRYEAPLLDRLAGPALAAMSTIERYNLIDDAWAAVVAGEASAAEYLRLARGFGDE
;
A
#
# COMPACT_ATOMS: atom_id res chain seq x y z
N MET A 1 16.42 -8.08 -11.58
CA MET A 1 15.42 -8.78 -12.42
C MET A 1 15.29 -10.25 -12.04
N ASP A 2 16.38 -10.91 -11.65
CA ASP A 2 16.39 -12.34 -11.30
C ASP A 2 15.32 -12.75 -10.29
N ALA A 3 15.19 -12.00 -9.18
CA ALA A 3 14.15 -12.22 -8.18
C ALA A 3 12.71 -12.07 -8.71
N TRP A 4 12.49 -11.39 -9.83
CA TRP A 4 11.16 -11.27 -10.45
C TRP A 4 10.88 -12.37 -11.49
N ILE A 5 11.92 -13.02 -12.01
CA ILE A 5 11.81 -14.04 -13.08
C ILE A 5 11.88 -15.45 -12.51
N PHE A 6 12.79 -15.69 -11.57
CA PHE A 6 13.12 -17.03 -11.09
C PHE A 6 12.48 -17.38 -9.74
N GLN A 7 11.65 -16.47 -9.21
CA GLN A 7 10.98 -16.62 -7.93
C GLN A 7 9.47 -16.60 -8.15
N GLY A 8 8.77 -17.67 -7.76
CA GLY A 8 7.33 -17.75 -7.91
C GLY A 8 6.59 -16.83 -6.95
N GLY A 9 5.60 -16.09 -7.45
CA GLY A 9 4.78 -15.18 -6.64
C GLY A 9 5.15 -13.72 -6.82
N TYR A 10 4.71 -12.87 -5.88
CA TYR A 10 4.93 -11.43 -5.89
C TYR A 10 4.80 -10.87 -4.45
N PRO A 11 5.32 -9.66 -4.18
CA PRO A 11 5.30 -9.10 -2.84
C PRO A 11 3.93 -8.50 -2.46
N LEU A 12 3.59 -8.65 -1.19
CA LEU A 12 2.70 -7.76 -0.45
C LEU A 12 3.57 -6.70 0.22
N VAL A 13 3.33 -5.43 -0.10
CA VAL A 13 3.90 -4.28 0.60
C VAL A 13 2.92 -3.82 1.67
N ARG A 14 3.35 -3.82 2.93
CA ARG A 14 2.58 -3.28 4.04
C ARG A 14 3.03 -1.84 4.28
N ALA A 15 2.07 -0.92 4.29
CA ALA A 15 2.25 0.49 4.65
C ALA A 15 1.71 0.73 6.06
N SER A 16 2.58 1.16 6.96
CA SER A 16 2.24 1.52 8.35
C SER A 16 2.94 2.81 8.74
N LEU A 17 2.58 3.38 9.89
CA LEU A 17 3.37 4.43 10.52
C LEU A 17 4.55 3.77 11.25
N ALA A 18 5.73 4.40 11.20
CA ALA A 18 6.86 4.02 12.02
C ALA A 18 6.62 4.38 13.50
N GLU A 19 7.48 3.88 14.39
CA GLU A 19 7.45 4.31 15.79
C GLU A 19 7.66 5.82 15.90
N GLY A 20 6.74 6.52 16.57
CA GLY A 20 6.73 7.99 16.64
C GLY A 20 5.77 8.68 15.68
N GLY A 21 5.30 7.99 14.62
CA GLY A 21 4.24 8.48 13.74
C GLY A 21 4.65 9.56 12.73
N ASP A 22 5.94 9.83 12.59
CA ASP A 22 6.52 10.86 11.71
C ASP A 22 7.05 10.31 10.37
N ALA A 23 7.12 8.98 10.23
CA ALA A 23 7.53 8.31 9.02
C ALA A 23 6.54 7.23 8.57
N LEU A 24 6.44 7.06 7.26
CA LEU A 24 5.84 5.92 6.60
C LEU A 24 6.84 4.77 6.63
N ARG A 25 6.46 3.65 7.24
CA ARG A 25 7.18 2.38 7.11
C ARG A 25 6.55 1.56 6.00
N LEU A 26 7.36 1.18 5.02
CA LEU A 26 7.00 0.20 3.98
C LEU A 26 7.77 -1.08 4.25
N SER A 27 7.08 -2.18 4.50
CA SER A 27 7.69 -3.50 4.67
C SER A 27 7.19 -4.47 3.61
N GLN A 28 7.97 -5.51 3.31
CA GLN A 28 7.58 -6.53 2.33
C GLN A 28 7.53 -7.93 2.91
N ARG A 29 6.61 -8.72 2.35
CA ARG A 29 6.61 -10.18 2.44
C ARG A 29 6.04 -10.75 1.15
N ARG A 30 6.19 -12.05 0.90
CA ARG A 30 5.45 -12.69 -0.19
C ARG A 30 3.94 -12.65 0.07
N PHE A 31 3.16 -12.30 -0.94
CA PHE A 31 1.70 -12.47 -0.90
C PHE A 31 1.32 -13.93 -1.18
N VAL A 32 0.58 -14.55 -0.26
CA VAL A 32 0.05 -15.93 -0.35
C VAL A 32 -1.28 -16.01 0.39
N TYR A 33 -2.16 -16.91 -0.03
CA TYR A 33 -3.40 -17.27 0.67
C TYR A 33 -3.19 -18.44 1.65
N SER A 34 -2.04 -18.45 2.33
CA SER A 34 -1.69 -19.47 3.32
C SER A 34 -0.87 -18.86 4.44
N ASP A 35 -0.92 -19.50 5.61
CA ASP A 35 -0.20 -19.05 6.82
C ASP A 35 1.22 -19.64 6.90
N LEU A 36 1.76 -20.14 5.79
CA LEU A 36 3.09 -20.73 5.79
C LEU A 36 4.15 -19.63 5.91
N PRO A 37 5.16 -19.79 6.78
CA PRO A 37 6.25 -18.82 6.89
C PRO A 37 7.04 -18.78 5.58
N ASP A 38 7.35 -17.56 5.15
CA ASP A 38 8.09 -17.31 3.91
C ASP A 38 9.04 -16.13 4.11
N THR A 39 10.31 -16.30 3.73
CA THR A 39 11.38 -15.29 3.82
C THR A 39 11.72 -14.68 2.45
N THR A 40 10.90 -14.97 1.43
CA THR A 40 11.09 -14.52 0.06
C THR A 40 10.93 -13.00 -0.05
N GLN A 41 11.90 -12.35 -0.68
CA GLN A 41 11.94 -10.90 -0.86
C GLN A 41 12.19 -10.55 -2.33
N TRP A 42 11.77 -9.35 -2.71
CA TRP A 42 12.01 -8.76 -4.03
C TRP A 42 12.67 -7.39 -3.86
N PRO A 43 13.51 -6.96 -4.81
CA PRO A 43 13.81 -5.55 -4.97
C PRO A 43 12.58 -4.88 -5.59
N VAL A 44 11.73 -4.26 -4.77
CA VAL A 44 10.44 -3.68 -5.17
C VAL A 44 10.58 -2.20 -5.49
N PRO A 45 10.43 -1.77 -6.76
CA PRO A 45 10.35 -0.35 -7.09
C PRO A 45 8.97 0.17 -6.66
N ILE A 46 8.94 1.11 -5.72
CA ILE A 46 7.69 1.66 -5.20
C ILE A 46 7.61 3.14 -5.58
N HIS A 47 6.49 3.50 -6.21
CA HIS A 47 6.09 4.87 -6.39
C HIS A 47 5.21 5.28 -5.22
N VAL A 48 5.61 6.28 -4.45
CA VAL A 48 4.88 6.78 -3.29
C VAL A 48 4.39 8.18 -3.59
N ARG A 49 3.07 8.39 -3.53
CA ARG A 49 2.47 9.73 -3.55
C ARG A 49 2.05 10.12 -2.15
N GLN A 50 2.62 11.20 -1.64
CA GLN A 50 2.14 11.85 -0.42
C GLN A 50 1.33 13.09 -0.80
N SER A 51 0.15 13.27 -0.22
CA SER A 51 -0.74 14.40 -0.51
C SER A 51 -1.14 15.13 0.76
N VAL A 52 -0.95 16.45 0.75
CA VAL A 52 -1.20 17.36 1.88
C VAL A 52 -1.87 18.63 1.34
N SER A 53 -3.04 18.98 1.87
CA SER A 53 -3.75 20.23 1.53
C SER A 53 -3.88 20.49 0.01
N GLY A 54 -4.11 19.43 -0.78
CA GLY A 54 -4.26 19.51 -2.24
C GLY A 54 -2.96 19.55 -3.04
N ALA A 55 -1.79 19.64 -2.39
CA ALA A 55 -0.51 19.43 -3.03
C ALA A 55 -0.11 17.96 -2.95
N ALA A 56 0.44 17.42 -4.03
CA ALA A 56 0.95 16.06 -4.09
C ALA A 56 2.44 16.05 -4.42
N ASN A 57 3.20 15.20 -3.72
CA ASN A 57 4.59 14.91 -4.02
C ASN A 57 4.71 13.42 -4.33
N GLU A 58 5.29 13.11 -5.48
CA GLU A 58 5.60 11.73 -5.86
C GLU A 58 7.10 11.47 -5.74
N SER A 59 7.45 10.39 -5.07
CA SER A 59 8.82 9.89 -4.97
C SER A 59 8.89 8.44 -5.42
N ARG A 60 10.10 8.02 -5.79
CA ARG A 60 10.40 6.63 -6.16
C ARG A 60 11.48 6.13 -5.23
N LEU A 61 11.29 4.91 -4.74
CA LEU A 61 12.25 4.23 -3.89
C LEU A 61 12.33 2.77 -4.27
N LEU A 62 13.42 2.13 -3.84
CA LEU A 62 13.59 0.70 -3.93
C LEU A 62 13.47 0.12 -2.52
N LEU A 63 12.53 -0.79 -2.33
CA LEU A 63 12.43 -1.63 -1.14
C LEU A 63 13.15 -2.95 -1.44
N ASP A 64 14.42 -3.04 -1.07
CA ASP A 64 15.30 -4.20 -1.28
C ASP A 64 15.72 -4.88 0.02
N ASP A 65 15.18 -4.42 1.16
CA ASP A 65 15.30 -5.03 2.48
C ASP A 65 13.90 -5.35 3.04
N GLU A 66 13.82 -5.87 4.28
CA GLU A 66 12.58 -6.19 4.97
C GLU A 66 11.66 -4.97 5.08
N HIS A 67 12.22 -3.79 5.35
CA HIS A 67 11.49 -2.53 5.43
C HIS A 67 12.34 -1.33 5.06
N VAL A 68 11.67 -0.21 4.77
CA VAL A 68 12.26 1.12 4.60
C VAL A 68 11.33 2.17 5.22
N ASP A 69 11.94 3.16 5.88
CA ASP A 69 11.21 4.29 6.44
C ASP A 69 11.37 5.52 5.53
N VAL A 70 10.25 6.17 5.23
CA VAL A 70 10.16 7.36 4.38
C VAL A 70 9.54 8.48 5.21
N ALA A 71 10.22 9.62 5.29
CA ALA A 71 9.69 10.76 6.03
C ALA A 71 8.32 11.18 5.49
N LEU A 72 7.36 11.39 6.39
CA LEU A 72 6.09 12.00 6.02
C LEU A 72 6.30 13.50 5.79
N LEU A 73 5.72 14.03 4.71
CA LEU A 73 5.73 15.47 4.45
C LEU A 73 4.84 16.24 5.44
N ASP A 74 3.84 15.56 5.99
CA ASP A 74 2.95 16.05 7.03
C ASP A 74 2.43 14.83 7.84
N PRO A 75 2.26 14.94 9.17
CA PRO A 75 1.76 13.84 9.99
C PRO A 75 0.43 13.23 9.51
N ASP A 76 -0.42 14.03 8.86
CA ASP A 76 -1.73 13.64 8.34
C ASP A 76 -1.76 13.44 6.82
N ALA A 77 -0.59 13.43 6.16
CA ALA A 77 -0.50 13.21 4.72
C ALA A 77 -1.20 11.91 4.30
N ALA A 78 -2.02 11.99 3.25
CA ALA A 78 -2.54 10.81 2.58
C ALA A 78 -1.40 10.17 1.78
N VAL A 79 -1.19 8.88 1.95
CA VAL A 79 -0.09 8.14 1.32
C VAL A 79 -0.65 7.07 0.40
N LEU A 80 -0.43 7.22 -0.90
CA LEU A 80 -0.69 6.18 -1.89
C LEU A 80 0.65 5.53 -2.29
N ALA A 81 0.89 4.33 -1.78
CA ALA A 81 1.92 3.43 -2.29
C ALA A 81 1.41 2.75 -3.57
N ASN A 82 2.33 2.50 -4.51
CA ASN A 82 2.04 2.09 -5.89
C ASN A 82 1.25 3.15 -6.68
N ALA A 83 1.60 4.44 -6.51
CA ALA A 83 1.02 5.53 -7.30
C ALA A 83 1.17 5.27 -8.81
N GLY A 84 0.11 5.54 -9.57
CA GLY A 84 -0.05 5.17 -10.98
C GLY A 84 -0.49 3.71 -11.22
N GLY A 85 -0.40 2.84 -10.20
CA GLY A 85 -0.88 1.46 -10.28
C GLY A 85 -0.06 0.53 -11.18
N HIS A 86 1.22 0.85 -11.44
CA HIS A 86 2.06 0.15 -12.40
C HIS A 86 2.83 -1.03 -11.82
N GLY A 87 3.04 -1.06 -10.50
CA GLY A 87 3.84 -2.08 -9.85
C GLY A 87 3.12 -3.43 -9.76
N PHE A 88 3.84 -4.52 -10.01
CA PHE A 88 3.36 -5.88 -9.81
C PHE A 88 3.53 -6.30 -8.35
N LEU A 89 2.72 -5.70 -7.48
CA LEU A 89 2.66 -5.94 -6.04
C LEU A 89 1.22 -5.74 -5.56
N ARG A 90 0.94 -6.18 -4.33
CA ARG A 90 -0.24 -5.73 -3.59
C ARG A 90 0.17 -4.80 -2.48
N VAL A 91 -0.70 -3.86 -2.11
CA VAL A 91 -0.48 -2.94 -1.00
C VAL A 91 -1.50 -3.16 0.10
N ARG A 92 -1.05 -3.33 1.35
CA ARG A 92 -1.91 -3.34 2.54
C ARG A 92 -1.59 -2.13 3.41
N TYR A 93 -2.58 -1.28 3.64
CA TYR A 93 -2.45 -0.14 4.55
C TYR A 93 -2.95 -0.50 5.95
N GLU A 94 -2.26 -0.03 6.97
CA GLU A 94 -2.80 -0.02 8.34
C GLU A 94 -3.86 1.06 8.52
N ALA A 95 -4.75 0.86 9.49
CA ALA A 95 -5.92 1.69 9.71
C ALA A 95 -5.62 3.21 9.68
N PRO A 96 -4.57 3.74 10.36
CA PRO A 96 -4.29 5.17 10.33
C PRO A 96 -3.98 5.73 8.93
N LEU A 97 -3.36 4.93 8.05
CA LEU A 97 -3.05 5.33 6.68
C LEU A 97 -4.22 5.05 5.74
N LEU A 98 -4.94 3.95 5.93
CA LEU A 98 -6.12 3.59 5.15
C LEU A 98 -7.22 4.65 5.30
N ASP A 99 -7.44 5.14 6.52
CA ASP A 99 -8.45 6.16 6.80
C ASP A 99 -8.15 7.50 6.10
N ARG A 100 -6.87 7.76 5.75
CA ARG A 100 -6.45 8.95 4.98
C ARG A 100 -6.71 8.81 3.48
N LEU A 101 -6.96 7.59 2.98
CA LEU A 101 -7.28 7.29 1.58
C LEU A 101 -8.80 7.32 1.33
N ALA A 102 -9.46 8.33 1.89
CA ALA A 102 -10.89 8.55 1.78
C ALA A 102 -11.21 9.97 1.30
N GLY A 103 -12.46 10.22 0.94
CA GLY A 103 -12.95 11.55 0.58
C GLY A 103 -12.13 12.21 -0.54
N PRO A 104 -11.59 13.43 -0.35
CA PRO A 104 -10.82 14.13 -1.38
C PRO A 104 -9.59 13.36 -1.88
N ALA A 105 -8.91 12.61 -1.00
CA ALA A 105 -7.74 11.83 -1.38
C ALA A 105 -8.12 10.70 -2.34
N LEU A 106 -9.23 10.00 -2.04
CA LEU A 106 -9.79 8.96 -2.92
C LEU A 106 -10.27 9.56 -4.25
N ALA A 107 -10.99 10.68 -4.20
CA ALA A 107 -11.51 11.36 -5.40
C ALA A 107 -10.40 11.87 -6.34
N ALA A 108 -9.22 12.20 -5.81
CA ALA A 108 -8.07 12.65 -6.60
C ALA A 108 -7.29 11.49 -7.26
N MET A 109 -7.54 10.24 -6.87
CA MET A 109 -6.90 9.08 -7.49
C MET A 109 -7.45 8.85 -8.91
N SER A 110 -6.61 8.32 -9.79
CA SER A 110 -7.05 7.78 -11.08
C SER A 110 -7.91 6.52 -10.90
N THR A 111 -8.70 6.17 -11.92
CA THR A 111 -9.54 4.96 -11.89
C THR A 111 -8.75 3.68 -11.58
N ILE A 112 -7.53 3.55 -12.11
CA ILE A 112 -6.70 2.37 -11.86
C ILE A 112 -6.17 2.32 -10.42
N GLU A 113 -5.83 3.46 -9.83
CA GLU A 113 -5.39 3.54 -8.44
C GLU A 113 -6.54 3.18 -7.48
N ARG A 114 -7.75 3.67 -7.76
CA ARG A 114 -8.97 3.32 -7.00
C ARG A 114 -9.30 1.84 -7.11
N TYR A 115 -9.23 1.28 -8.33
CA TYR A 115 -9.40 -0.16 -8.56
C TYR A 115 -8.37 -0.99 -7.79
N ASN A 116 -7.09 -0.64 -7.87
CA ASN A 116 -6.03 -1.36 -7.14
C ASN A 116 -6.26 -1.30 -5.63
N LEU A 117 -6.63 -0.13 -5.08
CA LEU A 117 -6.89 0.03 -3.65
C LEU A 117 -8.00 -0.91 -3.15
N ILE A 118 -9.11 -1.01 -3.88
CA ILE A 118 -10.23 -1.87 -3.48
C ILE A 118 -9.94 -3.36 -3.71
N ASP A 119 -9.24 -3.72 -4.80
CA ASP A 119 -8.83 -5.11 -5.09
C ASP A 119 -7.81 -5.61 -4.07
N ASP A 120 -6.81 -4.80 -3.73
CA ASP A 120 -5.79 -5.15 -2.74
C ASP A 120 -6.39 -5.31 -1.34
N ALA A 121 -7.31 -4.43 -0.96
CA ALA A 121 -8.02 -4.55 0.31
C ALA A 121 -8.86 -5.83 0.38
N TRP A 122 -9.52 -6.21 -0.71
CA TRP A 122 -10.27 -7.47 -0.76
C TRP A 122 -9.34 -8.69 -0.70
N ALA A 123 -8.26 -8.68 -1.47
CA ALA A 123 -7.26 -9.74 -1.46
C ALA A 123 -6.61 -9.91 -0.07
N ALA A 124 -6.38 -8.81 0.66
CA ALA A 124 -5.91 -8.83 2.04
C ALA A 124 -6.92 -9.51 2.98
N VAL A 125 -8.23 -9.29 2.80
CA VAL A 125 -9.26 -10.01 3.57
C VAL A 125 -9.22 -11.51 3.29
N VAL A 126 -9.18 -11.90 2.01
CA VAL A 126 -9.14 -13.32 1.61
C VAL A 126 -7.86 -14.00 2.11
N ALA A 127 -6.74 -13.27 2.19
CA ALA A 127 -5.47 -13.76 2.72
C ALA A 127 -5.37 -13.72 4.26
N GLY A 128 -6.41 -13.28 4.98
CA GLY A 128 -6.38 -13.17 6.44
C GLY A 128 -5.56 -12.00 7.00
N GLU A 129 -5.13 -11.07 6.15
CA GLU A 129 -4.30 -9.90 6.49
C GLU A 129 -5.11 -8.67 6.94
N ALA A 130 -6.42 -8.68 6.67
CA ALA A 130 -7.35 -7.63 7.04
C ALA A 130 -8.71 -8.22 7.42
N SER A 131 -9.44 -7.51 8.25
CA SER A 131 -10.81 -7.88 8.60
C SER A 131 -11.80 -7.44 7.52
N ALA A 132 -12.90 -8.19 7.37
CA ALA A 132 -14.01 -7.76 6.52
C ALA A 132 -14.58 -6.39 6.94
N ALA A 133 -14.50 -6.05 8.24
CA ALA A 133 -14.94 -4.75 8.76
C ALA A 133 -14.06 -3.59 8.26
N GLU A 134 -12.74 -3.77 8.17
CA GLU A 134 -11.83 -2.79 7.55
C GLU A 134 -12.16 -2.60 6.07
N TYR A 135 -12.36 -3.68 5.33
CA TYR A 135 -12.74 -3.62 3.92
C TYR A 135 -14.07 -2.88 3.72
N LEU A 136 -15.11 -3.19 4.50
CA LEU A 136 -16.41 -2.52 4.39
C LEU A 136 -16.34 -1.03 4.73
N ARG A 137 -15.43 -0.61 5.62
CA ARG A 137 -15.19 0.82 5.88
C ARG A 137 -14.60 1.51 4.66
N LEU A 138 -13.59 0.92 4.04
CA LEU A 138 -13.01 1.41 2.78
C LEU A 138 -14.06 1.47 1.67
N ALA A 139 -14.77 0.37 1.42
CA ALA A 139 -15.72 0.22 0.32
C ALA A 139 -16.86 1.26 0.36
N ARG A 140 -17.27 1.71 1.54
CA ARG A 140 -18.25 2.80 1.68
C ARG A 140 -17.78 4.12 1.08
N GLY A 141 -16.47 4.36 1.02
CA GLY A 141 -15.88 5.55 0.38
C GLY A 141 -16.06 5.57 -1.14
N PHE A 142 -16.37 4.43 -1.76
CA PHE A 142 -16.55 4.27 -3.21
C PHE A 142 -18.04 4.37 -3.63
N GLY A 143 -18.92 4.87 -2.76
CA GLY A 143 -20.37 4.92 -3.02
C GLY A 143 -20.79 5.81 -4.20
N ASP A 144 -19.91 6.72 -4.63
CA ASP A 144 -20.13 7.67 -5.72
C ASP A 144 -19.39 7.29 -7.04
N GLU A 145 -18.83 6.07 -7.12
CA GLU A 145 -18.28 5.54 -8.39
C GLU A 145 -19.38 5.18 -9.42
#